data_AF-A0A0J6SLL4-F1
#
_entry.id   AF-A0A0J6SLL4-F1
#
_cell.length_a   1.000
_cell.length_b   1.000
_cell.length_c   1.000
_cell.angle_alpha   90.00
_cell.angle_beta   90.00
_cell.angle_gamma   90.00
#
_symmetry.space_group_name_H-M   'P 1'
#
loop_
_entity.id
_entity.type
_entity.pdbx_description
1 polymer ?
#
loop_
_entity_poly.entity_id
_entity_poly.type
_entity_poly.pdbx_seq_one_letter_code
_entity_poly.pdbx_strand_id
1 'polypeptide(L)'
;MTILMSADNPGGAKLEEHLQELIGEIEAKCARLAGDQRPEALDVLRNNRDITARLKECLALQTHSLQRLGALGPDPGPTGTPRVGAGSKP
;
A
#
# COMPACT_ATOMS: atom_id res chain seq x y z
N MET A 1 -9.80 -14.38 -6.32
CA MET A 1 -9.08 -13.46 -7.23
C MET A 1 -8.06 -12.72 -6.39
N THR A 2 -6.78 -12.79 -6.74
CA THR A 2 -5.70 -12.10 -6.02
C THR A 2 -5.58 -10.67 -6.51
N ILE A 3 -5.32 -9.73 -5.59
CA ILE A 3 -5.25 -8.29 -5.91
C ILE A 3 -3.79 -7.85 -6.15
N LEU A 4 -2.87 -8.41 -5.37
CA LEU A 4 -1.45 -8.05 -5.44
C LEU A 4 -0.75 -8.69 -6.63
N MET A 5 0.21 -7.97 -7.19
CA MET A 5 1.17 -8.51 -8.14
C MET A 5 1.95 -9.67 -7.50
N SER A 6 1.97 -10.81 -8.19
CA SER A 6 2.72 -12.01 -7.77
C SER A 6 3.03 -12.89 -8.98
N ALA A 7 3.74 -14.00 -8.76
CA ALA A 7 3.98 -14.99 -9.82
C ALA A 7 2.66 -15.54 -10.41
N ASP A 8 1.65 -15.76 -9.55
CA ASP A 8 0.32 -16.23 -9.95
C ASP A 8 -0.60 -15.10 -10.44
N ASN A 9 -0.20 -13.84 -10.27
CA ASN A 9 -0.91 -12.66 -10.74
C ASN A 9 0.04 -11.58 -11.29
N PRO A 10 0.70 -11.83 -12.43
CA PRO A 10 1.74 -10.92 -12.94
C PRO A 10 1.21 -9.54 -13.35
N GLY A 11 -0.08 -9.43 -13.66
CA GLY A 11 -0.75 -8.18 -14.02
C GLY A 11 -1.42 -7.47 -12.83
N GLY A 12 -1.26 -7.98 -11.61
CA GLY A 12 -1.74 -7.30 -10.41
C GLY A 12 -0.97 -6.00 -10.15
N ALA A 13 -1.59 -5.09 -9.40
CA ALA A 13 -0.90 -3.87 -8.95
C ALA A 13 -0.01 -4.17 -7.73
N LYS A 14 1.04 -3.37 -7.58
CA LYS A 14 1.96 -3.44 -6.44
C LYS A 14 1.27 -2.93 -5.17
N LEU A 15 1.75 -3.38 -4.01
CA LEU A 15 1.16 -2.99 -2.74
C LEU A 15 1.21 -1.46 -2.54
N GLU A 16 2.32 -0.82 -2.89
CA GLU A 16 2.46 0.64 -2.76
C GLU A 16 1.48 1.43 -3.62
N GLU A 17 1.08 0.89 -4.78
CA GLU A 17 0.10 1.52 -5.68
C GLU A 17 -1.29 1.48 -5.05
N HIS A 18 -1.72 0.29 -4.59
CA HIS A 18 -2.99 0.13 -3.87
C HIS A 18 -3.06 0.98 -2.61
N LEU A 19 -1.97 1.07 -1.85
CA LEU A 19 -1.93 1.90 -0.64
C LEU A 19 -2.08 3.39 -0.97
N GLN A 20 -1.42 3.88 -2.02
CA GLN A 20 -1.54 5.29 -2.45
C GLN A 20 -2.97 5.62 -2.91
N GLU A 21 -3.58 4.74 -3.71
CA GLU A 21 -4.97 4.90 -4.16
C GLU A 21 -5.94 4.94 -2.97
N LEU A 22 -5.84 3.97 -2.05
CA LEU A 22 -6.68 3.91 -0.86
C LEU A 22 -6.53 5.14 0.04
N ILE A 23 -5.30 5.62 0.24
CA ILE A 23 -5.03 6.85 0.99
C ILE A 23 -5.75 8.03 0.33
N GLY A 24 -5.60 8.21 -0.99
CA GLY A 24 -6.23 9.31 -1.73
C GLY A 24 -7.77 9.26 -1.66
N GLU A 25 -8.36 8.09 -1.81
CA GLU A 25 -9.82 7.93 -1.72
C GLU A 25 -10.37 8.25 -0.32
N ILE A 26 -9.67 7.84 0.73
CA ILE A 26 -10.09 8.12 2.12
C ILE A 26 -9.91 9.61 2.44
N GLU A 27 -8.83 10.23 1.98
CA GLU A 27 -8.63 11.68 2.12
C GLU A 27 -9.72 12.47 1.40
N ALA A 28 -10.14 12.04 0.21
CA ALA A 28 -11.26 12.64 -0.51
C ALA A 28 -12.60 12.48 0.25
N LYS A 29 -12.81 11.34 0.92
CA LYS A 29 -13.98 11.14 1.81
C LYS A 29 -13.94 12.08 3.01
N CYS A 30 -12.78 12.26 3.65
CA CYS A 30 -12.58 13.22 4.73
C CYS A 30 -12.92 14.65 4.31
N ALA A 31 -12.48 15.07 3.10
CA ALA A 31 -12.75 16.41 2.59
C ALA A 31 -14.26 16.70 2.45
N ARG A 32 -15.07 15.69 2.07
CA ARG A 32 -16.53 15.82 1.98
C ARG A 32 -17.22 15.98 3.35
N LEU A 33 -16.59 15.51 4.43
CA LEU A 33 -17.12 15.56 5.79
C LEU A 33 -16.65 16.78 6.58
N ALA A 34 -15.68 17.55 6.09
CA ALA A 34 -14.97 18.57 6.87
C ALA A 34 -15.87 19.69 7.44
N GLY A 35 -17.02 19.96 6.82
CA GLY A 35 -17.98 20.97 7.28
C GLY A 35 -19.08 20.45 8.22
N ASP A 36 -19.22 19.13 8.38
CA ASP A 36 -20.30 18.53 9.15
C ASP A 36 -19.91 18.39 10.63
N GLN A 37 -20.61 19.14 11.50
CA GLN A 37 -20.33 19.20 12.94
C GLN A 37 -21.14 18.19 13.75
N ARG A 38 -21.95 17.34 13.11
CA ARG A 38 -22.69 16.30 13.82
C ARG A 38 -21.71 15.27 14.43
N PRO A 39 -21.95 14.76 15.65
CA PRO A 39 -21.05 13.81 16.31
C PRO A 39 -20.68 12.61 15.45
N GLU A 40 -21.62 12.07 14.69
CA GLU A 40 -21.41 10.92 13.81
C GLU A 40 -20.42 11.24 12.68
N ALA A 41 -20.49 12.45 12.12
CA ALA A 41 -19.56 12.88 11.08
C ALA A 41 -18.15 13.10 11.64
N LEU A 42 -18.04 13.64 12.86
CA LEU A 42 -16.78 13.81 13.56
C LEU A 42 -16.12 12.46 13.88
N ASP A 43 -16.90 11.46 14.30
CA ASP A 43 -16.40 10.11 14.57
C ASP A 43 -15.92 9.42 13.29
N VAL A 44 -16.67 9.53 12.18
CA VAL A 44 -16.23 9.00 10.87
C VAL A 44 -14.95 9.70 10.41
N LEU A 45 -14.85 11.02 10.56
CA LEU A 45 -13.64 11.78 10.20
C LEU A 45 -12.43 11.32 11.02
N ARG A 46 -12.60 11.11 12.32
CA ARG A 46 -11.55 10.57 13.20
C ARG A 46 -11.10 9.18 12.72
N ASN A 47 -12.05 8.27 12.51
CA ASN A 47 -11.74 6.91 12.08
C ASN A 47 -11.00 6.90 10.73
N ASN A 48 -11.44 7.70 9.77
CA ASN A 48 -10.78 7.80 8.47
C ASN A 48 -9.35 8.34 8.60
N ARG A 49 -9.12 9.34 9.45
CA ARG A 49 -7.76 9.85 9.71
C ARG A 49 -6.86 8.77 10.33
N ASP A 50 -7.37 8.02 11.29
CA ASP A 50 -6.63 6.92 11.93
C ASP A 50 -6.31 5.80 10.93
N ILE A 51 -7.25 5.45 10.04
CA ILE A 51 -7.02 4.49 8.95
C ILE A 51 -5.94 5.02 8.00
N THR A 52 -6.06 6.27 7.53
CA THR A 52 -5.07 6.88 6.63
C THR A 52 -3.67 6.91 7.24
N ALA A 53 -3.55 7.21 8.54
CA ALA A 53 -2.26 7.18 9.23
C ALA A 53 -1.62 5.79 9.17
N ARG A 54 -2.40 4.74 9.45
CA ARG A 54 -1.93 3.34 9.37
C ARG A 54 -1.57 2.91 7.96
N LEU A 55 -2.33 3.32 6.95
CA LEU A 55 -1.99 3.05 5.55
C LEU A 55 -0.68 3.73 5.14
N LYS A 56 -0.42 4.95 5.63
CA LYS A 56 0.86 5.65 5.43
C LYS A 56 2.02 4.91 6.09
N GLU A 57 1.83 4.35 7.28
CA GLU A 57 2.82 3.48 7.93
C GLU A 57 3.11 2.22 7.09
N CYS A 58 2.08 1.54 6.60
CA CYS A 58 2.24 0.41 5.69
C CYS A 58 3.01 0.79 4.41
N LEU A 59 2.71 1.95 3.84
CA LEU A 59 3.40 2.44 2.64
C LEU A 59 4.88 2.69 2.92
N ALA A 60 5.21 3.32 4.05
CA ALA A 60 6.60 3.54 4.45
C ALA A 60 7.36 2.23 4.65
N LEU A 61 6.75 1.23 5.29
CA LEU A 61 7.33 -0.11 5.47
C LEU A 61 7.57 -0.82 4.12
N GLN A 62 6.61 -0.72 3.20
CA GLN A 62 6.74 -1.29 1.86
C GLN A 62 7.84 -0.60 1.06
N THR A 63 7.90 0.74 1.06
CA THR A 63 8.96 1.50 0.42
C THR A 63 10.34 1.13 0.96
N HIS A 64 10.49 1.01 2.28
CA HIS A 64 11.74 0.57 2.88
C HIS A 64 12.09 -0.87 2.46
N SER A 65 11.11 -1.77 2.41
CA SER A 65 11.32 -3.14 1.90
C SER A 65 11.83 -3.15 0.45
N LEU A 66 11.25 -2.33 -0.42
CA LEU A 66 11.69 -2.18 -1.82
C LEU A 66 13.10 -1.61 -1.93
N GLN A 67 13.48 -0.65 -1.08
CA GLN A 67 14.85 -0.14 -1.01
C GLN A 67 15.84 -1.25 -0.61
N ARG A 68 15.49 -2.06 0.40
CA ARG A 68 16.31 -3.20 0.82
C ARG A 68 16.47 -4.24 -0.28
N LEU A 69 15.39 -4.55 -1.01
CA LEU A 69 15.43 -5.46 -2.15
C LEU A 69 16.22 -4.88 -3.32
N GLY A 70 16.11 -3.58 -3.58
CA GLY A 70 16.87 -2.90 -4.64
C GLY A 70 18.39 -2.91 -4.39
N ALA A 71 18.81 -2.91 -3.13
CA ALA A 71 20.23 -3.06 -2.77
C ALA A 71 20.81 -4.45 -3.11
N LEU A 72 19.96 -5.46 -3.30
CA LEU A 72 20.37 -6.81 -3.73
C LEU A 72 20.48 -6.93 -5.25
N GLY A 73 19.89 -6.00 -6.00
CA GLY A 73 19.90 -6.01 -7.46
C GLY A 73 18.61 -5.50 -8.09
N PRO A 74 18.57 -5.43 -9.44
CA PRO A 74 17.40 -4.98 -10.17
C PRO A 74 16.19 -5.88 -9.92
N ASP A 75 14.99 -5.32 -10.02
CA ASP A 75 13.74 -6.09 -9.92
C ASP A 75 13.60 -7.01 -11.13
N PRO A 76 13.58 -8.34 -10.93
CA PRO A 76 13.49 -9.30 -12.03
C PRO A 76 12.04 -9.51 -12.51
N GLY A 77 11.07 -8.82 -11.92
CA GLY A 77 9.65 -8.95 -12.25
C GLY A 77 8.94 -10.13 -11.57
N PRO A 78 7.61 -10.24 -11.73
CA PRO A 78 6.77 -11.18 -10.98
C PRO A 78 7.07 -12.67 -11.26
N THR A 79 7.60 -12.99 -12.44
CA THR A 79 7.97 -14.36 -12.84
C THR A 79 9.48 -14.59 -12.88
N GLY A 80 10.27 -13.60 -12.45
CA GLY A 80 11.73 -13.67 -12.43
C GLY A 80 12.27 -14.44 -11.22
N THR A 81 13.61 -14.59 -11.17
CA THR A 81 14.26 -15.24 -10.01
C THR A 81 14.09 -14.36 -8.77
N PRO A 82 13.56 -14.86 -7.65
CA PRO A 82 13.35 -14.03 -6.47
C PRO A 82 14.67 -13.49 -5.91
N ARG A 83 14.64 -12.26 -5.38
CA ARG A 83 15.80 -11.60 -4.76
C ARG A 83 16.14 -12.15 -3.38
N VAL A 84 15.13 -12.67 -2.66
CA VAL A 84 15.25 -13.30 -1.34
C VAL A 84 14.27 -14.46 -1.23
N GLY A 85 14.56 -15.42 -0.35
CA GLY A 85 13.70 -16.56 -0.09
C GLY A 85 14.03 -17.78 -0.95
N ALA A 86 13.11 -18.74 -1.02
CA ALA A 86 13.34 -19.98 -1.77
C ALA A 86 13.56 -19.70 -3.27
N GLY A 87 14.65 -20.23 -3.81
CA GLY A 87 15.02 -20.04 -5.22
C GLY A 87 15.86 -18.80 -5.53
N SER A 88 16.21 -17.97 -4.53
CA SER A 88 17.17 -16.88 -4.73
C SER A 88 18.60 -17.43 -4.81
N LYS A 89 19.49 -16.70 -5.52
CA LYS A 89 20.93 -16.98 -5.46
C LYS A 89 21.48 -16.58 -4.07
N PRO A 90 22.46 -17.31 -3.53
CA PRO A 90 23.11 -16.97 -2.27
C PRO A 90 23.91 -15.65 -2.36
#